data_AF-X1L3X3-F1
#
_entry.id   AF-X1L3X3-F1
#
_cell.length_a   1.000
_cell.length_b   1.000
_cell.length_c   1.000
_cell.angle_alpha   90.00
_cell.angle_beta   90.00
_cell.angle_gamma   90.00
#
_symmetry.space_group_name_H-M   'P 1'
#
loop_
_entity.id
_entity.type
_entity.pdbx_description
1 polymer ?
#
loop_
_entity_poly.entity_id
_entity_poly.type
_entity_poly.pdbx_seq_one_letter_code
_entity_poly.pdbx_strand_id
1 'polypeptide(L)'
;MDKNYIFVARILGASDLKILSTVVVPLALPNIFTGLKLESGMAWRVIIAAEMVAIPTGIGALMMKAESLIRIDIIIVCLIVLG
;
A
#
# COMPACT_ATOMS: atom_id res chain seq x y z
N MET A 1 2.13 -22.49 -0.37
CA MET A 1 0.70 -22.51 -0.73
C MET A 1 0.33 -23.98 -0.90
N ASP A 2 -0.10 -24.59 0.18
CA ASP A 2 -0.12 -26.04 0.35
C ASP A 2 -1.26 -26.69 -0.41
N LYS A 3 -0.89 -27.55 -1.35
CA LYS A 3 -1.74 -28.34 -2.26
C LYS A 3 -2.86 -29.11 -1.54
N ASN A 4 -2.73 -29.29 -0.22
CA ASN A 4 -3.68 -29.97 0.64
C ASN A 4 -5.04 -29.26 0.73
N TYR A 5 -5.10 -27.93 0.80
CA TYR A 5 -6.37 -27.21 0.99
C TYR A 5 -7.35 -27.38 -0.19
N ILE A 6 -6.81 -27.51 -1.40
CA ILE A 6 -7.60 -27.72 -2.63
C ILE A 6 -8.22 -29.13 -2.63
N PHE A 7 -7.52 -30.12 -2.06
CA PHE A 7 -7.98 -31.51 -2.00
C PHE A 7 -9.08 -31.72 -0.96
N VAL A 8 -8.96 -31.10 0.23
CA VAL A 8 -9.99 -31.19 1.28
C VAL A 8 -11.30 -30.52 0.84
N ALA A 9 -11.21 -29.42 0.09
CA ALA A 9 -12.37 -28.71 -0.42
C ALA A 9 -13.16 -29.51 -1.46
N ARG A 10 -12.48 -30.32 -2.29
CA ARG A 10 -13.11 -31.16 -3.32
C ARG A 10 -13.83 -32.38 -2.74
N ILE A 11 -13.42 -32.88 -1.57
CA ILE A 11 -14.03 -34.04 -0.89
C ILE A 11 -15.37 -33.66 -0.22
N LEU A 12 -15.59 -32.37 0.10
CA LEU A 12 -16.75 -31.93 0.88
C LEU A 12 -18.03 -31.60 0.06
N GLY A 13 -18.05 -31.89 -1.24
CA GLY A 13 -19.29 -31.89 -2.04
C GLY A 13 -20.02 -30.54 -2.21
N ALA A 14 -19.36 -29.41 -1.99
CA ALA A 14 -19.95 -28.08 -2.15
C ALA A 14 -19.48 -27.42 -3.46
N SER A 15 -20.43 -26.87 -4.22
CA SER A 15 -20.18 -26.11 -5.45
C SER A 15 -19.00 -25.13 -5.29
N ASP A 16 -18.11 -25.08 -6.29
CA ASP A 16 -16.81 -24.37 -6.27
C ASP A 16 -16.90 -22.92 -5.76
N LEU A 17 -18.02 -22.24 -5.99
CA LEU A 17 -18.29 -20.88 -5.49
C LEU A 17 -18.41 -20.78 -3.96
N LYS A 18 -19.01 -21.78 -3.30
CA LYS A 18 -19.23 -21.75 -1.84
C LYS A 18 -17.93 -22.01 -1.09
N ILE A 19 -17.04 -22.83 -1.65
CA ILE A 19 -15.67 -23.08 -1.14
C ILE A 19 -14.81 -21.82 -1.26
N LEU A 20 -14.85 -21.16 -2.42
CA LEU A 20 -14.12 -19.91 -2.65
C LEU A 20 -14.54 -18.84 -1.63
N SER A 21 -15.85 -18.66 -1.41
CA SER A 21 -16.34 -17.61 -0.50
C SER A 21 -16.25 -17.97 1.00
N THR A 22 -16.35 -19.25 1.37
CA THR A 22 -16.40 -19.67 2.79
C THR A 22 -15.03 -20.08 3.36
N VAL A 23 -14.10 -20.54 2.51
CA VAL A 23 -12.77 -21.01 2.96
C VAL A 23 -11.67 -20.11 2.44
N VAL A 24 -11.67 -19.80 1.14
CA VAL A 24 -10.57 -19.04 0.52
C VAL A 24 -10.63 -17.56 0.86
N VAL A 25 -11.82 -16.93 0.82
CA VAL A 25 -11.98 -15.51 1.19
C VAL A 25 -11.56 -15.22 2.64
N PRO A 26 -12.04 -15.93 3.68
CA PRO A 26 -11.60 -15.66 5.05
C PRO A 26 -10.14 -16.05 5.32
N LEU A 27 -9.56 -17.03 4.61
CA LEU A 27 -8.11 -17.31 4.71
C LEU A 27 -7.26 -16.25 4.00
N ALA A 28 -7.74 -15.70 2.89
CA ALA A 28 -7.01 -14.70 2.10
C ALA A 28 -7.18 -13.29 2.66
N LEU A 29 -8.28 -13.01 3.37
CA LEU A 29 -8.54 -11.72 4.05
C LEU A 29 -7.34 -11.24 4.88
N PRO A 30 -6.82 -12.00 5.87
CA PRO A 30 -5.70 -11.55 6.69
C PRO A 30 -4.43 -11.31 5.85
N ASN A 31 -4.23 -12.05 4.76
CA ASN A 31 -3.11 -11.85 3.85
C ASN A 31 -3.27 -10.57 3.01
N ILE A 32 -4.49 -10.28 2.52
CA ILE A 32 -4.82 -9.05 1.82
C ILE A 32 -4.65 -7.85 2.75
N PHE A 33 -5.16 -7.91 3.99
CA PHE A 33 -4.96 -6.84 4.97
C PHE A 33 -3.48 -6.62 5.32
N THR A 34 -2.69 -7.69 5.35
CA THR A 34 -1.24 -7.60 5.55
C THR A 34 -0.57 -6.89 4.37
N GLY A 35 -0.90 -7.29 3.14
CA GLY A 35 -0.44 -6.63 1.92
C GLY A 35 -0.86 -5.16 1.87
N LEU A 36 -2.12 -4.86 2.19
CA LEU A 36 -2.67 -3.50 2.17
C LEU A 36 -2.00 -2.60 3.21
N LYS A 37 -1.63 -3.14 4.37
CA LYS A 37 -0.86 -2.41 5.38
C LYS A 37 0.57 -2.12 4.93
N LEU A 38 1.21 -3.07 4.25
CA LEU A 38 2.53 -2.87 3.62
C LEU A 38 2.48 -1.79 2.54
N GLU A 39 1.51 -1.89 1.63
CA GLU A 39 1.32 -0.97 0.52
C GLU A 39 0.87 0.42 0.98
N SER A 40 0.18 0.54 2.12
CA SER A 40 -0.20 1.83 2.70
C SER A 40 1.01 2.74 2.96
N GLY A 41 2.16 2.17 3.36
CA GLY A 41 3.39 2.94 3.55
C GLY A 41 4.01 3.41 2.23
N MET A 42 3.90 2.60 1.18
CA MET A 42 4.35 2.96 -0.17
C MET A 42 3.42 3.97 -0.83
N ALA A 43 2.11 3.84 -0.63
CA ALA A 43 1.10 4.74 -1.17
C ALA A 43 1.34 6.19 -0.74
N TRP A 44 1.68 6.41 0.53
CA TRP A 44 2.02 7.75 1.03
C TRP A 44 3.21 8.37 0.27
N ARG A 45 4.27 7.59 0.02
CA ARG A 45 5.45 8.03 -0.74
C ARG A 45 5.11 8.33 -2.20
N VAL A 46 4.23 7.54 -2.80
CA VAL A 46 3.73 7.77 -4.17
C VAL A 46 2.94 9.07 -4.26
N ILE A 47 2.10 9.39 -3.27
CA ILE A 47 1.36 10.65 -3.22
C ILE A 47 2.33 11.84 -3.18
N ILE A 48 3.39 11.77 -2.38
CA ILE A 48 4.41 12.83 -2.29
C ILE A 48 5.12 13.02 -3.64
N ALA A 49 5.51 11.92 -4.30
CA ALA A 49 6.11 11.99 -5.64
C ALA A 49 5.15 12.61 -6.66
N ALA A 50 3.85 12.31 -6.56
CA ALA A 50 2.83 12.92 -7.41
C ALA A 50 2.67 14.43 -7.12
N GLU A 51 2.72 14.86 -5.85
CA GLU A 51 2.71 16.28 -5.48
C GLU A 51 3.88 17.04 -6.09
N MET A 52 5.08 16.46 -6.12
CA MET A 52 6.28 17.08 -6.71
C MET A 52 6.12 17.39 -8.20
N VAL A 53 5.39 16.54 -8.95
CA VAL A 53 5.29 16.65 -10.41
C VAL A 53 4.07 17.47 -10.85
N ALA A 54 2.92 17.27 -10.21
CA ALA A 54 1.64 17.74 -10.75
C ALA A 54 1.02 18.92 -9.98
N ILE A 55 1.42 19.17 -8.73
CA ILE A 55 0.68 20.06 -7.84
C ILE A 55 1.59 21.20 -7.37
N PRO A 56 1.21 22.48 -7.54
CA PRO A 56 2.04 23.62 -7.11
C PRO A 56 2.06 23.85 -5.59
N THR A 57 1.30 23.04 -4.83
CA THR A 57 1.08 23.11 -3.38
C THR A 57 1.18 21.73 -2.77
N GLY A 58 1.83 21.61 -1.61
CA GLY A 58 2.04 20.32 -0.93
C GLY A 58 3.43 20.26 -0.29
N ILE A 59 3.69 19.21 0.49
CA ILE A 59 5.00 19.04 1.16
C ILE A 59 6.07 18.72 0.11
N GLY A 60 5.74 17.86 -0.87
CA GLY A 60 6.65 17.55 -1.99
C GLY A 60 6.97 18.78 -2.83
N ALA A 61 5.95 19.57 -3.17
CA ALA A 61 6.12 20.82 -3.91
C ALA A 61 6.92 21.88 -3.13
N LEU A 62 6.72 21.97 -1.81
CA LEU A 62 7.49 22.85 -0.93
C LEU A 62 8.98 22.45 -0.91
N MET A 63 9.26 21.14 -0.87
CA MET A 63 10.63 20.62 -0.93
C MET A 63 11.31 20.99 -2.24
N MET A 64 10.64 20.83 -3.39
CA MET A 64 11.17 21.23 -4.70
C MET A 64 11.42 22.75 -4.80
N LYS A 65 10.54 23.57 -4.23
CA LYS A 65 10.76 25.02 -4.17
C LYS A 65 11.92 25.39 -3.24
N ALA A 66 12.05 24.72 -2.11
CA ALA A 66 13.15 24.92 -1.18
C ALA A 66 14.50 24.53 -1.79
N GLU A 67 14.53 23.44 -2.57
CA GLU A 67 15.68 23.02 -3.37
C GLU A 67 16.12 24.12 -4.35
N SER A 68 15.18 24.67 -5.14
CA SER A 68 15.47 25.76 -6.08
C SER A 68 15.96 27.05 -5.40
N LEU A 69 15.62 27.26 -4.13
CA LEU A 69 16.02 28.42 -3.34
C LEU A 69 17.23 28.15 -2.43
N ILE A 70 17.79 26.92 -2.46
CA ILE A 70 18.89 26.45 -1.62
C ILE A 70 18.58 26.66 -0.11
N ARG A 71 17.30 26.59 0.27
CA ARG A 71 16.85 26.72 1.68
C ARG A 71 16.88 25.36 2.37
N ILE A 72 18.07 25.01 2.84
CA ILE A 72 18.33 23.75 3.53
C ILE A 72 17.46 23.59 4.80
N ASP A 73 17.15 24.69 5.50
CA ASP A 73 16.29 24.67 6.68
C ASP A 73 14.91 24.04 6.38
N ILE A 74 14.32 24.41 5.25
CA ILE A 74 12.98 23.91 4.85
C ILE A 74 13.08 22.46 4.39
N ILE A 75 14.16 22.10 3.68
CA ILE A 75 14.38 20.71 3.22
C ILE A 75 14.50 19.76 4.41
N ILE A 76 15.22 20.15 5.47
CA ILE A 76 15.35 19.37 6.69
C ILE A 76 13.99 19.22 7.40
N VAL A 77 13.21 20.30 7.51
CA VAL A 77 11.87 20.24 8.10
C VAL A 77 10.95 19.30 7.29
N CYS A 78 10.98 19.38 5.96
CA CYS A 78 10.24 18.45 5.10
C CYS A 78 10.69 17.00 5.32
N LEU A 79 12.00 16.72 5.40
CA LEU A 79 12.51 15.38 5.68
C LEU A 79 12.02 14.82 7.02
N ILE A 80 11.97 15.65 8.07
CA ILE A 80 11.47 15.25 9.40
C ILE A 80 9.96 14.96 9.37
N VAL A 81 9.19 15.69 8.56
CA VAL A 81 7.75 15.46 8.42
C VAL A 81 7.46 14.20 7.59
N LEU A 82 8.34 13.86 6.66
CA LEU A 82 8.17 12.70 5.76
C LEU A 82 8.69 11.37 6.34
N GLY A 83 9.68 11.43 7.22
CA GLY A 83 10.30 10.27 7.89
C GLY A 83 9.52 9.80 9.11
#